data_AF-A0A8H6B1X9-F1
#
_entry.id   AF-A0A8H6B1X9-F1
#
_cell.length_a   1.000
_cell.length_b   1.000
_cell.length_c   1.000
_cell.angle_alpha   90.00
_cell.angle_beta   90.00
_cell.angle_gamma   90.00
#
_symmetry.space_group_name_H-M   'P 1'
#
loop_
_entity.id
_entity.type
_entity.pdbx_description
1 polymer ?
#
loop_
_entity_poly.entity_id
_entity_poly.type
_entity_poly.pdbx_seq_one_letter_code
_entity_poly.pdbx_strand_id
1 'polypeptide(L)'
;MRFKFVPVIAMISGVVADLDSINSSITDMQTAASQLAAIINDPARIQNNTLFVVNYSKNLRESIDKAYDVVAQDSTTLSESDGVTLTDSMEALTIGVEEVALVYTIALYEAQYVDRSQAASGEFSQLRVSTGKFCDTLIGKLPADLVPEIQVFEYSIDTALREAESYFKIK
;
A
#
# COMPACT_ATOMS: atom_id res chain seq x y z
N MET A 1 -22.30 58.78 -3.92
CA MET A 1 -21.87 57.38 -3.67
C MET A 1 -22.47 56.51 -4.76
N ARG A 2 -21.64 55.92 -5.64
CA ARG A 2 -22.11 55.01 -6.70
C ARG A 2 -21.45 53.64 -6.45
N PHE A 3 -22.29 52.62 -6.39
CA PHE A 3 -21.95 51.24 -6.05
C PHE A 3 -20.91 50.67 -7.02
N LYS A 4 -19.93 49.95 -6.45
CA LYS A 4 -18.92 49.14 -7.14
C LYS A 4 -19.59 47.91 -7.75
N PHE A 5 -19.40 47.68 -9.04
CA PHE A 5 -19.52 46.36 -9.64
C PHE A 5 -18.12 45.74 -9.65
N VAL A 6 -17.86 44.82 -8.72
CA VAL A 6 -16.77 43.85 -8.84
C VAL A 6 -17.44 42.57 -9.32
N PRO A 7 -17.05 42.00 -10.48
CA PRO A 7 -17.62 40.74 -10.91
C PRO A 7 -17.22 39.67 -9.90
N VAL A 8 -18.23 39.09 -9.25
CA VAL A 8 -18.11 37.88 -8.45
C VAL A 8 -17.66 36.78 -9.40
N ILE A 9 -16.37 36.47 -9.42
CA ILE A 9 -15.91 35.17 -9.86
C ILE A 9 -16.46 34.21 -8.82
N ALA A 10 -17.48 33.46 -9.21
CA ALA A 10 -17.99 32.35 -8.43
C ALA A 10 -16.79 31.48 -8.04
N MET A 11 -16.58 31.28 -6.74
CA MET A 11 -15.74 30.19 -6.26
C MET A 11 -16.32 28.93 -6.90
N ILE A 12 -15.59 28.37 -7.86
CA ILE A 12 -15.79 27.00 -8.26
C ILE A 12 -15.51 26.24 -6.97
N SER A 13 -16.59 25.76 -6.33
CA SER A 13 -16.51 24.74 -5.29
C SER A 13 -15.78 23.58 -5.94
N GLY A 14 -14.44 23.56 -5.83
CA GLY A 14 -13.63 22.42 -6.19
C GLY A 14 -14.24 21.26 -5.43
N VAL A 15 -14.73 20.27 -6.17
CA VAL A 15 -15.01 18.97 -5.58
C VAL A 15 -13.68 18.56 -4.98
N VAL A 16 -13.57 18.60 -3.65
CA VAL A 16 -12.38 18.14 -2.95
C VAL A 16 -12.43 16.63 -3.13
N ALA A 17 -11.31 16.01 -3.52
CA ALA A 17 -11.20 14.55 -3.49
C ALA A 17 -11.66 14.08 -2.09
N ASP A 18 -12.30 12.92 -1.98
CA ASP A 18 -12.69 12.39 -0.68
C ASP A 18 -11.45 11.88 0.07
N LEU A 19 -10.64 12.82 0.53
CA LEU A 19 -9.37 12.60 1.22
C LEU A 19 -9.60 11.80 2.50
N ASP A 20 -10.75 11.97 3.15
CA ASP A 20 -11.12 11.20 4.32
C ASP A 20 -11.27 9.71 3.96
N SER A 21 -11.91 9.39 2.84
CA SER A 21 -12.00 8.00 2.33
C SER A 21 -10.65 7.44 1.88
N ILE A 22 -9.80 8.24 1.24
CA ILE A 22 -8.45 7.81 0.83
C ILE A 22 -7.57 7.55 2.06
N ASN A 23 -7.55 8.48 3.04
CA ASN A 23 -6.79 8.34 4.27
C ASN A 23 -7.29 7.19 5.14
N SER A 24 -8.61 6.97 5.21
CA SER A 24 -9.19 5.81 5.89
C SER A 24 -8.70 4.52 5.23
N SER A 25 -8.68 4.47 3.90
CA SER A 25 -8.20 3.29 3.17
C SER A 25 -6.71 3.02 3.44
N ILE A 26 -5.88 4.06 3.54
CA ILE A 26 -4.46 3.91 3.87
C ILE A 26 -4.25 3.47 5.32
N THR A 27 -5.05 3.99 6.25
CA THR A 27 -5.04 3.55 7.65
C THR A 27 -5.39 2.06 7.77
N ASP A 28 -6.35 1.59 6.99
CA ASP A 28 -6.72 0.17 6.92
C ASP A 28 -5.58 -0.69 6.33
N MET A 29 -4.88 -0.20 5.31
CA MET A 29 -3.69 -0.85 4.76
C MET A 29 -2.56 -0.93 5.78
N GLN A 30 -2.25 0.17 6.48
CA GLN A 30 -1.23 0.21 7.53
C GLN A 30 -1.56 -0.72 8.69
N THR A 31 -2.84 -0.80 9.07
CA THR A 31 -3.31 -1.74 10.10
C THR A 31 -3.11 -3.19 9.66
N ALA A 32 -3.48 -3.53 8.42
CA ALA A 32 -3.29 -4.87 7.88
C ALA A 32 -1.80 -5.24 7.76
N ALA A 33 -0.94 -4.30 7.33
CA ALA A 33 0.51 -4.48 7.28
C ALA A 33 1.10 -4.71 8.68
N SER A 34 0.68 -3.92 9.67
CA SER A 34 1.11 -4.07 11.07
C SER A 34 0.70 -5.42 11.66
N GLN A 35 -0.52 -5.89 11.36
CA GLN A 35 -0.99 -7.22 11.78
C GLN A 35 -0.16 -8.33 11.16
N LEU A 36 0.15 -8.22 9.86
CA LEU A 36 1.02 -9.17 9.16
C LEU A 36 2.43 -9.17 9.78
N ALA A 37 3.00 -7.99 10.05
CA ALA A 37 4.30 -7.83 10.71
C ALA A 37 4.32 -8.48 12.09
N ALA A 38 3.29 -8.26 12.91
CA ALA A 38 3.20 -8.84 14.26
C ALA A 38 3.16 -10.38 14.23
N ILE A 39 2.49 -10.97 13.25
CA ILE A 39 2.44 -12.42 13.07
C ILE A 39 3.78 -12.97 12.62
N ILE A 40 4.46 -12.25 11.72
CA ILE A 40 5.73 -12.69 11.17
C ILE A 40 6.88 -12.52 12.19
N ASN A 41 6.80 -11.52 13.06
CA ASN A 41 7.74 -11.31 14.17
C ASN A 41 7.54 -12.29 15.34
N ASP A 42 6.59 -13.23 15.25
CA ASP A 42 6.39 -14.31 16.22
C ASP A 42 6.84 -15.65 15.61
N PRO A 43 8.11 -16.07 15.83
CA PRO A 43 8.64 -17.32 15.29
C PRO A 43 7.79 -18.53 15.66
N ALA A 44 7.20 -18.56 16.86
CA ALA A 44 6.36 -19.68 17.28
C ALA A 44 5.06 -19.76 16.46
N ARG A 45 4.53 -18.64 15.96
CA ARG A 45 3.33 -18.64 15.08
C ARG A 45 3.66 -19.08 13.67
N ILE A 46 4.76 -18.59 13.09
CA ILE A 46 5.18 -19.04 11.75
C ILE A 46 5.54 -20.52 11.79
N GLN A 47 6.26 -20.96 12.84
CA GLN A 47 6.73 -22.33 12.91
C GLN A 47 5.60 -23.37 12.93
N ASN A 48 4.45 -22.98 13.49
CA ASN A 48 3.31 -23.86 13.66
C ASN A 48 2.29 -23.76 12.51
N ASN A 49 2.24 -22.65 11.76
CA ASN A 49 1.27 -22.52 10.67
C ASN A 49 1.54 -21.35 9.69
N THR A 50 2.13 -21.64 8.53
CA THR A 50 2.29 -20.65 7.44
C THR A 50 0.98 -20.15 6.83
N LEU A 51 -0.18 -20.77 7.12
CA LEU A 51 -1.49 -20.22 6.72
C LEU A 51 -1.76 -18.85 7.33
N PHE A 52 -1.17 -18.53 8.48
CA PHE A 52 -1.32 -17.19 9.03
C PHE A 52 -0.72 -16.15 8.09
N VAL A 53 0.50 -16.37 7.58
CA VAL A 53 1.13 -15.42 6.66
C VAL A 53 0.32 -15.27 5.36
N VAL A 54 -0.17 -16.38 4.80
CA VAL A 54 -1.09 -16.36 3.64
C VAL A 54 -2.34 -15.53 3.94
N ASN A 55 -3.00 -15.76 5.07
CA ASN A 55 -4.25 -15.07 5.42
C ASN A 55 -4.05 -13.58 5.68
N TYR A 56 -3.00 -13.19 6.40
CA TYR A 56 -2.72 -11.78 6.70
C TYR A 56 -2.18 -11.03 5.48
N SER A 57 -1.41 -11.69 4.61
CA SER A 57 -1.02 -11.13 3.30
C SER A 57 -2.24 -10.91 2.41
N LYS A 58 -3.18 -11.87 2.40
CA LYS A 58 -4.44 -11.72 1.69
C LYS A 58 -5.29 -10.57 2.24
N ASN A 59 -5.35 -10.40 3.56
CA ASN A 59 -6.06 -9.28 4.19
C ASN A 59 -5.45 -7.93 3.76
N LEU A 60 -4.12 -7.80 3.76
CA LEU A 60 -3.43 -6.62 3.27
C LEU A 60 -3.76 -6.35 1.79
N ARG A 61 -3.71 -7.38 0.94
CA ARG A 61 -4.08 -7.26 -0.48
C ARG A 61 -5.52 -6.78 -0.66
N GLU A 62 -6.47 -7.34 0.09
CA GLU A 62 -7.88 -6.93 0.03
C GLU A 62 -8.08 -5.48 0.51
N SER A 63 -7.29 -5.00 1.48
CA SER A 63 -7.27 -3.58 1.86
C SER A 63 -6.72 -2.69 0.74
N ILE A 64 -5.67 -3.11 0.05
CA ILE A 64 -5.12 -2.37 -1.10
C ILE A 64 -6.10 -2.35 -2.27
N ASP A 65 -6.75 -3.47 -2.59
CA ASP A 65 -7.75 -3.54 -3.65
C ASP A 65 -8.94 -2.60 -3.36
N LYS A 66 -9.38 -2.50 -2.10
CA LYS A 66 -10.40 -1.53 -1.69
C LYS A 66 -9.92 -0.08 -1.81
N ALA A 67 -8.68 0.20 -1.39
CA ALA A 67 -8.09 1.53 -1.54
C ALA A 67 -8.01 1.94 -3.02
N TYR A 68 -7.64 1.00 -3.90
CA TYR A 68 -7.68 1.19 -5.35
C TYR A 68 -9.09 1.55 -5.83
N ASP A 69 -10.13 0.80 -5.43
CA ASP A 69 -11.50 1.08 -5.86
C ASP A 69 -11.97 2.48 -5.42
N VAL A 70 -11.56 2.95 -4.24
CA VAL A 70 -11.86 4.30 -3.74
C VAL A 70 -11.18 5.36 -4.61
N VAL A 71 -9.87 5.24 -4.85
CA VAL A 71 -9.09 6.22 -5.64
C VAL A 71 -9.50 6.21 -7.12
N ALA A 72 -9.85 5.05 -7.67
CA ALA A 72 -10.28 4.90 -9.06
C ALA A 72 -11.67 5.52 -9.33
N GLN A 73 -12.56 5.53 -8.34
CA GLN A 73 -13.90 6.12 -8.45
C GLN A 73 -13.89 7.65 -8.30
N ASP A 74 -12.90 8.20 -7.59
CA ASP A 74 -12.73 9.65 -7.51
C ASP A 74 -12.11 10.17 -8.82
N SER A 75 -12.67 11.22 -9.42
CA SER A 75 -12.14 11.85 -10.64
C SER A 75 -11.19 13.02 -10.35
N THR A 76 -11.05 13.40 -9.09
CA THR A 76 -10.46 14.68 -8.69
C THR A 76 -8.94 14.58 -8.50
N THR A 77 -8.21 15.57 -8.99
CA THR A 77 -6.80 15.76 -8.64
C THR A 77 -6.68 16.29 -7.22
N LEU A 78 -5.73 15.75 -6.45
CA LEU A 78 -5.44 16.17 -5.08
C LEU A 78 -4.76 17.55 -5.06
N SER A 79 -5.00 18.31 -3.99
CA SER A 79 -4.22 19.53 -3.74
C SER A 79 -2.80 19.17 -3.30
N GLU A 80 -1.87 20.13 -3.35
CA GLU A 80 -0.48 19.92 -2.88
C GLU A 80 -0.43 19.48 -1.41
N SER A 81 -1.23 20.08 -0.53
CA SER A 81 -1.28 19.70 0.90
C SER A 81 -1.83 18.30 1.13
N ASP A 82 -2.83 17.91 0.34
CA ASP A 82 -3.44 16.58 0.42
C ASP A 82 -2.47 15.52 -0.12
N GLY A 83 -1.76 15.87 -1.19
CA GLY A 83 -0.68 15.07 -1.76
C GLY A 83 0.41 14.77 -0.75
N VAL A 84 0.92 15.78 -0.02
CA VAL A 84 1.98 15.58 1.00
C VAL A 84 1.51 14.64 2.13
N THR A 85 0.29 14.84 2.63
CA THR A 85 -0.29 13.98 3.69
C THR A 85 -0.39 12.52 3.24
N LEU A 86 -0.71 12.33 1.96
CA LEU A 86 -0.79 11.03 1.32
C LEU A 86 0.61 10.39 1.16
N THR A 87 1.64 11.16 0.78
CA THR A 87 3.01 10.64 0.67
C THR A 87 3.56 10.18 2.02
N ASP A 88 3.35 10.94 3.10
CA ASP A 88 3.75 10.54 4.47
C ASP A 88 3.06 9.21 4.88
N SER A 89 1.78 9.07 4.53
CA SER A 89 1.01 7.86 4.84
C SER A 89 1.49 6.64 4.03
N MET A 90 1.95 6.86 2.80
CA MET A 90 2.52 5.84 1.92
C MET A 90 3.91 5.40 2.35
N GLU A 91 4.73 6.30 2.90
CA GLU A 91 6.03 5.95 3.49
C GLU A 91 5.85 4.96 4.64
N ALA A 92 4.93 5.23 5.56
CA ALA A 92 4.63 4.33 6.68
C ALA A 92 4.13 2.94 6.23
N LEU A 93 3.32 2.89 5.17
CA LEU A 93 2.89 1.62 4.57
C LEU A 93 4.09 0.86 3.97
N THR A 94 4.97 1.57 3.26
CA THR A 94 6.16 1.01 2.61
C THR A 94 7.07 0.34 3.63
N ILE A 95 7.40 1.04 4.71
CA ILE A 95 8.21 0.51 5.82
C ILE A 95 7.58 -0.78 6.37
N GLY A 96 6.26 -0.76 6.62
CA GLY A 96 5.56 -1.92 7.16
C GLY A 96 5.58 -3.14 6.23
N VAL A 97 5.46 -2.94 4.92
CA VAL A 97 5.50 -4.04 3.93
C VAL A 97 6.92 -4.58 3.73
N GLU A 98 7.94 -3.71 3.75
CA GLU A 98 9.34 -4.13 3.68
C GLU A 98 9.76 -4.98 4.87
N GLU A 99 9.41 -4.55 6.10
CA GLU A 99 9.69 -5.31 7.32
C GLU A 99 9.04 -6.70 7.27
N VAL A 100 7.78 -6.78 6.83
CA VAL A 100 7.06 -8.04 6.61
C VAL A 100 7.82 -8.96 5.65
N ALA A 101 8.26 -8.44 4.50
CA ALA A 101 8.95 -9.22 3.48
C ALA A 101 10.30 -9.75 4.01
N LEU A 102 11.06 -8.92 4.72
CA LEU A 102 12.36 -9.27 5.29
C LEU A 102 12.25 -10.33 6.39
N VAL A 103 11.37 -10.12 7.38
CA VAL A 103 11.26 -11.05 8.52
C VAL A 103 10.69 -12.39 8.06
N TYR A 104 9.76 -12.40 7.10
CA TYR A 104 9.24 -13.65 6.57
C TYR A 104 10.29 -14.45 5.81
N THR A 105 11.12 -13.76 5.04
CA THR A 105 12.28 -14.34 4.35
C THR A 105 13.22 -15.04 5.34
N ILE A 106 13.55 -14.37 6.45
CA ILE A 106 14.41 -14.93 7.51
C ILE A 106 13.76 -16.16 8.15
N ALA A 107 12.49 -16.06 8.54
CA ALA A 107 11.80 -17.15 9.22
C ALA A 107 11.65 -18.41 8.35
N LEU A 108 11.50 -18.25 7.03
CA LEU A 108 11.45 -19.38 6.10
C LEU A 108 12.82 -20.03 5.89
N TYR A 109 13.87 -19.22 5.79
CA TYR A 109 15.24 -19.71 5.67
C TYR A 109 15.66 -20.53 6.90
N GLU A 110 15.33 -20.04 8.10
CA GLU A 110 15.69 -20.73 9.35
C GLU A 110 14.93 -22.04 9.58
N ALA A 111 13.71 -22.16 9.04
CA ALA A 111 12.79 -23.20 9.47
C ALA A 111 12.37 -24.21 8.39
N GLN A 112 13.07 -24.22 7.24
CA GLN A 112 12.97 -25.27 6.21
C GLN A 112 11.54 -25.53 5.70
N TYR A 113 10.70 -24.49 5.62
CA TYR A 113 9.26 -24.60 5.27
C TYR A 113 8.97 -24.75 3.77
N VAL A 114 9.58 -25.76 3.14
CA VAL A 114 9.49 -25.98 1.69
C VAL A 114 8.05 -26.25 1.21
N ASP A 115 7.21 -26.92 2.00
CA ASP A 115 5.93 -27.49 1.52
C ASP A 115 4.76 -26.49 1.46
N ARG A 116 4.90 -25.28 2.03
CA ARG A 116 3.88 -24.21 1.97
C ARG A 116 4.42 -22.87 1.45
N SER A 117 5.66 -22.89 0.96
CA SER A 117 6.35 -21.79 0.27
C SER A 117 5.56 -21.22 -0.91
N GLN A 118 4.93 -22.09 -1.71
CA GLN A 118 4.27 -21.70 -2.96
C GLN A 118 3.00 -20.87 -2.74
N ALA A 119 2.20 -21.16 -1.70
CA ALA A 119 0.99 -20.40 -1.40
C ALA A 119 1.33 -18.98 -0.96
N ALA A 120 2.34 -18.82 -0.10
CA ALA A 120 2.78 -17.51 0.34
C ALA A 120 3.48 -16.72 -0.78
N SER A 121 4.31 -17.39 -1.60
CA SER A 121 4.87 -16.79 -2.82
C SER A 121 3.77 -16.31 -3.78
N GLY A 122 2.70 -17.10 -3.94
CA GLY A 122 1.54 -16.72 -4.75
C GLY A 122 0.84 -15.47 -4.21
N GLU A 123 0.62 -15.38 -2.90
CA GLU A 123 0.03 -14.19 -2.27
C GLU A 123 0.92 -12.96 -2.39
N PHE A 124 2.24 -13.08 -2.24
CA PHE A 124 3.15 -11.95 -2.43
C PHE A 124 3.16 -11.45 -3.87
N SER A 125 3.10 -12.36 -4.85
CA SER A 125 2.96 -11.97 -6.25
C SER A 125 1.64 -11.24 -6.52
N GLN A 126 0.54 -11.63 -5.86
CA GLN A 126 -0.72 -10.92 -6.00
C GLN A 126 -0.70 -9.57 -5.29
N LEU A 127 -0.13 -9.50 -4.09
CA LEU A 127 0.06 -8.28 -3.32
C LEU A 127 0.82 -7.23 -4.14
N ARG A 128 1.93 -7.64 -4.78
CA ARG A 128 2.73 -6.80 -5.68
C ARG A 128 1.91 -6.22 -6.83
N VAL A 129 1.07 -7.04 -7.47
CA VAL A 129 0.18 -6.59 -8.55
C VAL A 129 -0.86 -5.60 -8.04
N SER A 130 -1.46 -5.83 -6.87
CA SER A 130 -2.44 -4.92 -6.27
C SER A 130 -1.79 -3.59 -5.88
N THR A 131 -0.60 -3.61 -5.27
CA THR A 131 0.17 -2.39 -4.93
C THR A 131 0.49 -1.59 -6.18
N GLY A 132 0.98 -2.22 -7.25
CA GLY A 132 1.30 -1.51 -8.49
C GLY A 132 0.07 -0.83 -9.10
N LYS A 133 -1.07 -1.52 -9.16
CA LYS A 133 -2.34 -0.92 -9.64
C LYS A 133 -2.79 0.26 -8.79
N PHE A 134 -2.66 0.13 -7.47
CA PHE A 134 -3.01 1.21 -6.54
C PHE A 134 -2.11 2.43 -6.77
N CYS A 135 -0.78 2.24 -6.83
CA CYS A 135 0.19 3.31 -7.08
C CYS A 135 -0.02 3.97 -8.45
N ASP A 136 -0.22 3.20 -9.52
CA ASP A 136 -0.54 3.72 -10.87
C ASP A 136 -1.78 4.62 -10.85
N THR A 137 -2.81 4.21 -10.12
CA THR A 137 -4.06 4.97 -10.00
C THR A 137 -3.84 6.25 -9.20
N LEU A 138 -3.05 6.16 -8.12
CA LEU A 138 -2.72 7.28 -7.25
C LEU A 138 -1.88 8.35 -7.96
N ILE A 139 -0.91 7.92 -8.78
CA ILE A 139 -0.08 8.81 -9.61
C ILE A 139 -0.95 9.66 -10.54
N GLY A 140 -2.04 9.10 -11.08
CA GLY A 140 -3.00 9.85 -11.88
C GLY A 140 -3.78 10.93 -11.12
N LYS A 141 -3.72 10.96 -9.79
CA LYS A 141 -4.41 11.91 -8.91
C LYS A 141 -3.47 12.92 -8.26
N LEU A 142 -2.18 12.66 -8.24
CA LEU A 142 -1.21 13.45 -7.52
C LEU A 142 -0.71 14.67 -8.32
N PRO A 143 -0.34 15.76 -7.62
CA PRO A 143 0.55 16.78 -8.16
C PRO A 143 1.83 16.16 -8.74
N ALA A 144 2.28 16.68 -9.89
CA ALA A 144 3.37 16.08 -10.67
C ALA A 144 4.72 16.02 -9.94
N ASP A 145 4.93 16.92 -8.97
CA ASP A 145 6.10 17.00 -8.09
C ASP A 145 6.15 15.89 -7.04
N LEU A 146 5.01 15.31 -6.66
CA LEU A 146 4.91 14.22 -5.68
C LEU A 146 4.90 12.82 -6.32
N VAL A 147 4.67 12.73 -7.63
CA VAL A 147 4.70 11.46 -8.39
C VAL A 147 6.00 10.67 -8.19
N PRO A 148 7.21 11.28 -8.21
CA PRO A 148 8.45 10.54 -8.01
C PRO A 148 8.53 9.81 -6.67
N GLU A 149 7.96 10.38 -5.60
CA GLU A 149 7.99 9.78 -4.26
C GLU A 149 7.15 8.50 -4.21
N ILE A 150 5.95 8.52 -4.78
CA ILE A 150 5.10 7.32 -4.90
C ILE A 150 5.76 6.24 -5.76
N GLN A 151 6.45 6.62 -6.84
CA GLN A 151 7.17 5.66 -7.68
C GLN A 151 8.34 4.99 -6.92
N VAL A 152 9.02 5.73 -6.04
CA VAL A 152 10.06 5.16 -5.16
C VAL A 152 9.44 4.16 -4.19
N PHE A 153 8.30 4.48 -3.57
CA PHE A 153 7.60 3.57 -2.66
C PHE A 153 7.14 2.29 -3.36
N GLU A 154 6.53 2.42 -4.54
CA GLU A 154 6.12 1.26 -5.35
C GLU A 154 7.32 0.37 -5.69
N TYR A 155 8.42 0.97 -6.16
CA TYR A 155 9.64 0.26 -6.49
C TYR A 155 10.22 -0.49 -5.28
N SER A 156 10.21 0.14 -4.11
CA SER A 156 10.75 -0.44 -2.88
C SER A 156 9.93 -1.65 -2.43
N ILE A 157 8.59 -1.52 -2.41
CA ILE A 157 7.68 -2.63 -2.11
C ILE A 157 7.82 -3.76 -3.13
N ASP A 158 7.86 -3.45 -4.44
CA ASP A 158 8.04 -4.45 -5.51
C ASP A 158 9.36 -5.21 -5.34
N THR A 159 10.44 -4.50 -5.01
CA THR A 159 11.76 -5.09 -4.78
C THR A 159 11.76 -6.02 -3.57
N ALA A 160 11.25 -5.57 -2.42
CA ALA A 160 11.22 -6.37 -1.20
C ALA A 160 10.36 -7.63 -1.37
N LEU A 161 9.20 -7.53 -2.02
CA LEU A 161 8.34 -8.69 -2.29
C LEU A 161 8.97 -9.65 -3.29
N ARG A 162 9.65 -9.17 -4.33
CA ARG A 162 10.40 -10.03 -5.27
C ARG A 162 11.56 -10.75 -4.61
N GLU A 163 12.28 -10.06 -3.74
CA GLU A 163 13.35 -10.66 -2.97
C GLU A 163 12.78 -11.80 -2.12
N ALA A 164 11.72 -11.55 -1.35
CA ALA A 164 11.03 -12.58 -0.59
C ALA A 164 10.52 -13.74 -1.47
N GLU A 165 9.95 -13.44 -2.65
CA GLU A 165 9.56 -14.45 -3.64
C GLU A 165 10.73 -15.34 -4.09
N SER A 166 11.92 -14.76 -4.24
CA SER A 166 13.10 -15.47 -4.76
C SER A 166 13.57 -16.58 -3.83
N TYR A 167 13.42 -16.41 -2.51
CA TYR A 167 13.78 -17.43 -1.51
C TYR A 167 12.91 -18.68 -1.61
N PHE A 168 11.70 -18.60 -2.19
CA PHE A 168 10.87 -19.78 -2.46
C PHE A 168 11.22 -20.51 -3.75
N LYS A 169 11.99 -19.89 -4.65
CA LYS A 169 12.37 -20.47 -5.96
C LYS A 169 13.67 -21.27 -5.89
N ILE A 170 14.40 -21.21 -4.78
CA ILE A 170 15.62 -22.00 -4.57
C ILE A 170 15.21 -23.42 -4.16
N LYS A 171 15.53 -24.40 -5.01
CA LYS A 171 15.34 -25.84 -4.81
C LYS A 171 16.58 -26.50 -4.24
#